data_AF-A0A2D5QPA0-F1
#
_entry.id   AF-A0A2D5QPA0-F1
#
_cell.length_a   1.000
_cell.length_b   1.000
_cell.length_c   1.000
_cell.angle_alpha   90.00
_cell.angle_beta   90.00
_cell.angle_gamma   90.00
#
_symmetry.space_group_name_H-M   'P 1'
#
loop_
_entity.id
_entity.type
_entity.pdbx_description
1 polymer ?
#
loop_
_entity_poly.entity_id
_entity_poly.type
_entity_poly.pdbx_seq_one_letter_code
_entity_poly.pdbx_strand_id
1 'polypeptide(L)'
;MKCIKSLSIYSNILFLFMLTSCLSPVTDIDSGLADVPDMSVAEQTDRELPAGQIMTDMSSKEIDMEPIDMQTDMAEEAIDMQMDDGDFSMVDMSEEFDMSSDMEPADNQDMMIPCEEPLIISPMNTSILPFSLITFIVEGGSGEFRFDYVDNQSGGLINESTGAYLAGDIVGVTDTLLVTDIQCISEVQIEVYIVDHMEVLPARPTIARGQSIQFEVNGGSGEYEFVWREQVSGGLLESDGRYFSGDTLGQDRVEVHDLQTGEIILILIEVETRVSTDITPKLSWIPVGSNYTFTASGGSGVFDFEWRPLSNGIEPPNLTGDQDKVVVEGVEAGAGVLVARDRFLGIEVQSQVQILRSLQFQAERMGKAHREAKMEAWPDIDGDGISELILGVTEADIGSAEAGAVYIYGSSTHSVLQRLSSEERLARFGRSLAVGDWNNDGYTDLVVGALQADRSAVDDTGAVYLYLGLENGLVDPSPTPQLPPPLAPPSSPSLPPPSLPPPPPPSPPPPSPPPPPPPSPPSPSPPPPSPTPQLPPPLAPPSSPSLPPPSLPP
;
A
#
# COMPACT_ATOMS: atom_id res chain seq x y z
N MET A 1 15.18 39.67 9.80
CA MET A 1 14.65 40.99 10.25
C MET A 1 13.94 40.81 11.60
N LYS A 2 13.49 41.87 12.29
CA LYS A 2 12.92 41.80 13.66
C LYS A 2 11.41 42.05 13.70
N CYS A 3 10.67 41.19 14.41
CA CYS A 3 9.46 41.42 15.25
C CYS A 3 9.30 40.16 16.12
N ILE A 4 9.13 40.11 17.45
CA ILE A 4 8.72 41.01 18.56
C ILE A 4 7.19 41.08 18.83
N LYS A 5 6.77 40.45 19.95
CA LYS A 5 5.51 40.60 20.73
C LYS A 5 4.20 40.09 20.06
N SER A 6 3.15 39.65 20.80
CA SER A 6 2.98 39.26 22.23
C SER A 6 1.64 38.49 22.43
N LEU A 7 1.52 37.77 23.56
CA LEU A 7 0.35 37.10 24.19
C LEU A 7 -1.06 37.59 23.81
N SER A 8 -2.06 36.69 23.68
CA SER A 8 -3.04 36.38 24.77
C SER A 8 -4.35 35.65 24.36
N ILE A 9 -4.54 34.40 24.84
CA ILE A 9 -5.74 33.75 25.46
C ILE A 9 -7.17 33.87 24.83
N TYR A 10 -7.97 32.77 24.96
CA TYR A 10 -9.40 32.56 24.61
C TYR A 10 -9.71 32.28 23.12
N SER A 11 -10.73 31.50 22.73
CA SER A 11 -11.52 30.41 23.38
C SER A 11 -12.34 29.64 22.31
N ASN A 12 -12.85 28.46 22.65
CA ASN A 12 -13.71 27.59 21.81
C ASN A 12 -14.79 28.32 21.00
N ILE A 13 -14.98 27.92 19.73
CA ILE A 13 -16.27 27.39 19.21
C ILE A 13 -16.09 26.74 17.82
N LEU A 14 -16.94 25.73 17.57
CA LEU A 14 -17.09 24.90 16.36
C LEU A 14 -17.51 25.69 15.10
N PHE A 15 -16.97 25.38 13.92
CA PHE A 15 -17.70 25.37 12.65
C PHE A 15 -17.03 24.46 11.59
N LEU A 16 -17.72 24.16 10.49
CA LEU A 16 -17.42 23.07 9.55
C LEU A 16 -17.36 23.54 8.07
N PHE A 17 -16.73 22.72 7.21
CA PHE A 17 -16.74 22.69 5.73
C PHE A 17 -15.84 23.62 4.89
N MET A 18 -15.37 23.03 3.76
CA MET A 18 -14.75 23.62 2.55
C MET A 18 -13.36 24.30 2.73
N LEU A 19 -12.33 24.08 1.88
CA LEU A 19 -12.28 23.60 0.48
C LEU A 19 -10.92 22.91 0.13
N THR A 20 -10.76 22.46 -1.12
CA THR A 20 -9.75 21.50 -1.63
C THR A 20 -8.37 22.04 -2.04
N SER A 21 -7.40 21.11 -2.07
CA SER A 21 -6.26 20.99 -3.03
C SER A 21 -5.14 22.04 -3.09
N CYS A 22 -3.89 21.59 -2.84
CA CYS A 22 -2.73 21.95 -3.68
C CYS A 22 -1.46 21.08 -3.46
N LEU A 23 -0.60 21.08 -4.49
CA LEU A 23 0.79 20.57 -4.59
C LEU A 23 1.06 19.05 -4.56
N SER A 24 1.42 18.53 -5.74
CA SER A 24 2.42 17.45 -5.92
C SER A 24 3.86 18.02 -5.84
N PRO A 25 4.90 17.20 -5.62
CA PRO A 25 6.28 17.68 -5.49
C PRO A 25 6.94 18.04 -6.84
N VAL A 26 7.98 18.88 -6.79
CA VAL A 26 8.86 19.25 -7.92
C VAL A 26 10.29 18.75 -7.64
N THR A 27 10.96 18.26 -8.68
CA THR A 27 12.33 17.69 -8.67
C THR A 27 13.41 18.69 -9.10
N ASP A 28 14.68 18.25 -9.08
CA ASP A 28 15.85 18.79 -9.82
C ASP A 28 16.39 20.19 -9.43
N ILE A 29 17.67 20.58 -9.63
CA ILE A 29 18.98 19.94 -9.94
C ILE A 29 20.04 20.66 -9.04
N ASP A 30 21.36 20.40 -8.90
CA ASP A 30 22.44 19.51 -9.42
C ASP A 30 23.56 19.47 -8.32
N SER A 31 24.77 18.90 -8.36
CA SER A 31 25.62 18.14 -9.31
C SER A 31 26.75 17.41 -8.51
N GLY A 32 27.63 16.64 -9.17
CA GLY A 32 29.00 16.41 -8.66
C GLY A 32 29.63 15.01 -8.80
N LEU A 33 30.16 14.67 -9.99
CA LEU A 33 31.13 13.57 -10.20
C LEU A 33 32.54 14.00 -9.71
N ALA A 34 33.57 13.16 -9.53
CA ALA A 34 33.85 11.75 -9.89
C ALA A 34 34.61 11.04 -8.73
N ASP A 35 35.30 9.88 -8.80
CA ASP A 35 35.83 9.00 -9.87
C ASP A 35 36.00 7.57 -9.33
N VAL A 36 35.73 6.51 -10.14
CA VAL A 36 36.25 5.13 -9.93
C VAL A 36 36.41 4.45 -11.31
N PRO A 37 37.56 3.80 -11.63
CA PRO A 37 37.81 3.25 -12.97
C PRO A 37 37.46 1.76 -13.19
N ASP A 38 36.98 1.48 -14.41
CA ASP A 38 37.28 0.33 -15.29
C ASP A 38 37.28 -1.12 -14.74
N MET A 39 36.36 -1.96 -15.26
CA MET A 39 36.76 -3.29 -15.75
C MET A 39 35.81 -3.95 -16.76
N SER A 40 36.36 -4.22 -17.96
CA SER A 40 36.09 -5.38 -18.86
C SER A 40 34.72 -5.58 -19.56
N VAL A 41 34.80 -5.87 -20.87
CA VAL A 41 33.71 -6.13 -21.83
C VAL A 41 33.58 -7.62 -22.20
N ALA A 42 32.36 -8.10 -22.42
CA ALA A 42 31.95 -9.19 -23.34
C ALA A 42 30.43 -9.04 -23.61
N GLU A 43 29.89 -8.99 -24.83
CA GLU A 43 29.75 -10.05 -25.87
C GLU A 43 28.91 -11.26 -25.41
N GLN A 44 27.95 -11.85 -26.16
CA GLN A 44 27.32 -11.66 -27.49
C GLN A 44 25.91 -12.38 -27.42
N THR A 45 24.90 -12.31 -28.30
CA THR A 45 24.69 -11.80 -29.69
C THR A 45 23.17 -11.57 -29.92
N ASP A 46 22.77 -10.84 -30.97
CA ASP A 46 21.36 -10.73 -31.42
C ASP A 46 20.76 -12.03 -32.01
N ARG A 47 19.42 -12.11 -32.03
CA ARG A 47 18.66 -12.75 -33.12
C ARG A 47 17.21 -12.26 -33.19
N GLU A 48 16.69 -12.13 -34.41
CA GLU A 48 15.45 -11.42 -34.73
C GLU A 48 14.59 -12.20 -35.76
N LEU A 49 13.29 -11.85 -35.85
CA LEU A 49 12.36 -12.08 -36.99
C LEU A 49 11.88 -13.53 -37.30
N PRO A 50 10.76 -13.73 -38.04
CA PRO A 50 9.67 -12.79 -38.42
C PRO A 50 8.19 -13.32 -38.36
N ALA A 51 7.27 -12.34 -38.47
CA ALA A 51 5.98 -12.37 -39.20
C ALA A 51 4.74 -13.15 -38.71
N GLY A 52 3.60 -12.44 -38.70
CA GLY A 52 2.23 -12.97 -38.55
C GLY A 52 1.21 -11.82 -38.46
N GLN A 53 0.67 -11.34 -39.58
CA GLN A 53 -0.13 -10.11 -39.67
C GLN A 53 -1.59 -10.38 -40.08
N ILE A 54 -2.55 -9.86 -39.31
CA ILE A 54 -3.95 -9.62 -39.72
C ILE A 54 -4.35 -8.22 -39.21
N MET A 55 -5.11 -7.47 -40.01
CA MET A 55 -5.62 -6.14 -39.65
C MET A 55 -7.12 -6.20 -39.36
N THR A 56 -7.59 -5.33 -38.47
CA THR A 56 -8.62 -4.34 -38.81
C THR A 56 -8.54 -3.10 -37.92
N ASP A 57 -9.02 -1.99 -38.46
CA ASP A 57 -8.98 -0.64 -37.91
C ASP A 57 -10.38 -0.22 -37.42
N MET A 58 -10.45 0.58 -36.35
CA MET A 58 -11.35 1.74 -36.31
C MET A 58 -11.03 2.69 -35.15
N SER A 59 -10.80 3.96 -35.47
CA SER A 59 -10.56 5.04 -34.52
C SER A 59 -11.82 5.48 -33.77
N SER A 60 -11.71 5.71 -32.46
CA SER A 60 -12.66 6.56 -31.72
C SER A 60 -12.58 8.01 -32.21
N LYS A 61 -13.72 8.72 -32.16
CA LYS A 61 -13.80 10.15 -32.49
C LYS A 61 -14.81 10.84 -31.59
N GLU A 62 -14.38 11.92 -30.94
CA GLU A 62 -15.19 12.72 -30.02
C GLU A 62 -16.23 13.58 -30.75
N ILE A 63 -17.33 13.89 -30.07
CA ILE A 63 -18.31 14.92 -30.44
C ILE A 63 -18.73 15.64 -29.16
N ASP A 64 -18.58 16.96 -29.14
CA ASP A 64 -18.95 17.82 -28.01
C ASP A 64 -20.48 17.92 -27.81
N MET A 65 -20.91 18.22 -26.58
CA MET A 65 -22.29 18.57 -26.25
C MET A 65 -22.35 19.96 -25.61
N GLU A 66 -23.11 20.87 -26.24
CA GLU A 66 -23.61 22.10 -25.62
C GLU A 66 -25.12 21.99 -25.38
N PRO A 67 -25.69 22.66 -24.36
CA PRO A 67 -27.07 22.47 -23.92
C PRO A 67 -28.09 23.19 -24.82
N ILE A 68 -29.30 22.62 -24.91
CA ILE A 68 -30.43 23.20 -25.62
C ILE A 68 -31.48 23.71 -24.63
N ASP A 69 -31.92 24.95 -24.83
CA ASP A 69 -33.01 25.61 -24.12
C ASP A 69 -34.38 25.14 -24.66
N MET A 70 -35.41 25.08 -23.81
CA MET A 70 -36.77 24.70 -24.20
C MET A 70 -37.80 25.67 -23.61
N GLN A 71 -38.41 26.46 -24.48
CA GLN A 71 -39.51 27.35 -24.09
C GLN A 71 -40.62 27.43 -25.15
N THR A 72 -41.85 27.23 -24.66
CA THR A 72 -43.15 27.72 -25.18
C THR A 72 -43.84 27.10 -26.41
N ASP A 73 -45.17 27.13 -26.28
CA ASP A 73 -46.25 27.22 -27.27
C ASP A 73 -46.64 26.03 -28.18
N MET A 74 -47.78 25.43 -27.82
CA MET A 74 -48.87 25.14 -28.77
C MET A 74 -50.17 25.76 -28.23
N ALA A 75 -51.01 26.31 -29.12
CA ALA A 75 -52.16 27.14 -28.78
C ALA A 75 -53.51 26.58 -29.29
N GLU A 76 -54.60 27.04 -28.69
CA GLU A 76 -55.98 26.73 -29.08
C GLU A 76 -56.59 27.78 -30.02
N GLU A 77 -57.43 27.35 -30.97
CA GLU A 77 -58.52 28.13 -31.61
C GLU A 77 -59.44 27.12 -32.34
N ALA A 78 -60.78 26.99 -32.25
CA ALA A 78 -61.92 27.78 -31.73
C ALA A 78 -62.84 28.40 -32.81
N ILE A 79 -63.99 27.76 -33.09
CA ILE A 79 -65.16 28.28 -33.83
C ILE A 79 -66.42 27.63 -33.22
N ASP A 80 -67.11 28.28 -32.27
CA ASP A 80 -68.36 29.07 -32.42
C ASP A 80 -69.63 28.28 -32.79
N MET A 81 -70.61 28.27 -31.85
CA MET A 81 -72.04 28.35 -32.20
C MET A 81 -72.89 28.99 -31.08
N GLN A 82 -72.81 30.32 -31.00
CA GLN A 82 -73.82 31.34 -30.64
C GLN A 82 -75.19 31.00 -29.98
N MET A 83 -75.66 31.98 -29.18
CA MET A 83 -77.04 32.27 -28.66
C MET A 83 -77.45 31.70 -27.28
N ASP A 84 -78.34 32.33 -26.51
CA ASP A 84 -78.60 33.77 -26.19
C ASP A 84 -79.61 33.83 -25.01
N ASP A 85 -79.68 34.98 -24.31
CA ASP A 85 -80.46 35.33 -23.11
C ASP A 85 -81.83 34.64 -22.81
N GLY A 86 -82.15 34.45 -21.51
CA GLY A 86 -83.43 33.87 -21.05
C GLY A 86 -83.70 33.90 -19.53
N ASP A 87 -83.64 35.07 -18.88
CA ASP A 87 -84.07 35.27 -17.48
C ASP A 87 -85.61 35.16 -17.33
N PHE A 88 -86.11 34.45 -16.31
CA PHE A 88 -87.02 34.96 -15.27
C PHE A 88 -87.36 33.89 -14.21
N SER A 89 -87.97 34.29 -13.09
CA SER A 89 -88.06 33.46 -11.86
C SER A 89 -89.44 33.45 -11.16
N MET A 90 -89.60 32.44 -10.28
CA MET A 90 -90.55 32.32 -9.16
C MET A 90 -92.02 31.88 -9.41
N VAL A 91 -92.59 31.41 -8.27
CA VAL A 91 -93.99 31.42 -7.81
C VAL A 91 -94.79 30.09 -7.87
N ASP A 92 -94.72 29.39 -6.72
CA ASP A 92 -95.78 28.69 -5.97
C ASP A 92 -96.63 27.53 -6.54
N MET A 93 -96.91 26.59 -5.61
CA MET A 93 -98.20 25.92 -5.31
C MET A 93 -98.97 25.19 -6.43
N SER A 94 -99.51 23.98 -6.22
CA SER A 94 -99.60 23.16 -4.98
C SER A 94 -100.12 21.73 -5.32
N GLU A 95 -100.48 21.00 -4.26
CA GLU A 95 -101.33 19.80 -4.21
C GLU A 95 -100.60 18.45 -4.13
N GLU A 96 -100.98 17.68 -3.11
CA GLU A 96 -100.56 16.31 -2.86
C GLU A 96 -101.36 15.36 -3.75
N PHE A 97 -100.72 14.33 -4.31
CA PHE A 97 -101.41 13.06 -4.53
C PHE A 97 -100.42 11.88 -4.54
N ASP A 98 -100.20 11.31 -3.36
CA ASP A 98 -99.64 9.96 -3.25
C ASP A 98 -100.73 8.94 -3.62
N MET A 99 -100.45 8.11 -4.63
CA MET A 99 -100.91 6.72 -4.67
C MET A 99 -99.86 5.84 -5.35
N SER A 100 -98.85 5.45 -4.57
CA SER A 100 -98.20 4.14 -4.60
C SER A 100 -98.47 3.22 -5.81
N SER A 101 -97.43 2.94 -6.61
CA SER A 101 -97.29 1.66 -7.30
C SER A 101 -95.85 1.17 -7.08
N ASP A 102 -95.68 0.16 -6.23
CA ASP A 102 -94.36 -0.35 -5.86
C ASP A 102 -93.61 -0.89 -7.08
N MET A 103 -92.53 -0.22 -7.42
CA MET A 103 -91.54 -0.70 -8.37
C MET A 103 -90.17 -0.36 -7.79
N GLU A 104 -89.72 -1.22 -6.88
CA GLU A 104 -88.34 -1.19 -6.39
C GLU A 104 -87.39 -1.19 -7.62
N PRO A 105 -86.33 -0.38 -7.62
CA PRO A 105 -85.32 -0.50 -8.66
C PRO A 105 -84.76 -1.93 -8.61
N ALA A 106 -84.57 -2.53 -9.77
CA ALA A 106 -83.81 -3.77 -9.85
C ALA A 106 -82.39 -3.48 -9.37
N ASP A 107 -82.09 -3.85 -8.13
CA ASP A 107 -80.75 -3.79 -7.57
C ASP A 107 -79.93 -4.89 -8.25
N ASN A 108 -79.40 -4.55 -9.43
CA ASN A 108 -78.46 -5.35 -10.19
C ASN A 108 -77.11 -5.37 -9.45
N GLN A 109 -77.10 -5.98 -8.28
CA GLN A 109 -75.90 -6.58 -7.72
C GLN A 109 -75.50 -7.68 -8.69
N ASP A 110 -74.41 -7.50 -9.43
CA ASP A 110 -73.76 -8.58 -10.17
C ASP A 110 -73.34 -9.64 -9.15
N MET A 111 -74.21 -10.63 -8.94
CA MET A 111 -73.93 -11.81 -8.14
C MET A 111 -72.92 -12.68 -8.91
N MET A 112 -71.65 -12.27 -8.87
CA MET A 112 -70.53 -13.05 -9.35
C MET A 112 -70.64 -14.45 -8.76
N ILE A 113 -70.68 -15.44 -9.65
CA ILE A 113 -70.87 -16.84 -9.28
C ILE A 113 -69.51 -17.38 -8.83
N PRO A 114 -69.41 -18.26 -7.82
CA PRO A 114 -68.15 -18.98 -7.56
C PRO A 114 -67.75 -19.81 -8.79
N CYS A 115 -66.45 -19.88 -9.09
CA CYS A 115 -65.94 -20.58 -10.26
C CYS A 115 -66.28 -22.08 -10.23
N GLU A 116 -66.58 -22.67 -11.41
CA GLU A 116 -66.95 -24.09 -11.51
C GLU A 116 -65.73 -25.03 -11.34
N GLU A 117 -64.55 -24.56 -11.75
CA GLU A 117 -63.24 -25.16 -11.41
C GLU A 117 -62.40 -24.16 -10.60
N PRO A 118 -61.68 -24.61 -9.55
CA PRO A 118 -60.84 -23.73 -8.74
C PRO A 118 -59.59 -23.28 -9.50
N LEU A 119 -59.11 -22.06 -9.21
CA LEU A 119 -57.83 -21.59 -9.72
C LEU A 119 -56.67 -22.46 -9.20
N ILE A 120 -55.84 -22.95 -10.13
CA ILE A 120 -54.57 -23.63 -9.86
C ILE A 120 -53.47 -22.80 -10.50
N ILE A 121 -52.41 -22.49 -9.77
CA ILE A 121 -51.31 -21.64 -10.25
C ILE A 121 -49.99 -22.40 -10.19
N SER A 122 -49.18 -22.26 -11.24
CA SER A 122 -47.86 -22.88 -11.36
C SER A 122 -46.80 -21.88 -11.83
N PRO A 123 -45.68 -21.70 -11.11
CA PRO A 123 -45.46 -22.15 -9.73
C PRO A 123 -46.28 -21.34 -8.71
N MET A 124 -46.61 -21.92 -7.55
CA MET A 124 -47.35 -21.26 -6.47
C MET A 124 -46.44 -20.61 -5.42
N ASN A 125 -45.34 -21.28 -5.09
CA ASN A 125 -44.23 -20.77 -4.28
C ASN A 125 -42.95 -21.02 -5.09
N THR A 126 -42.07 -20.02 -5.24
CA THR A 126 -40.85 -20.16 -6.05
C THR A 126 -39.74 -19.21 -5.59
N SER A 127 -38.49 -19.70 -5.62
CA SER A 127 -37.29 -18.91 -5.39
C SER A 127 -36.62 -18.55 -6.72
N ILE A 128 -36.37 -17.28 -6.97
CA ILE A 128 -35.71 -16.79 -8.18
C ILE A 128 -34.68 -15.69 -7.87
N LEU A 129 -33.71 -15.51 -8.77
CA LEU A 129 -32.66 -14.50 -8.65
C LEU A 129 -33.20 -13.08 -8.93
N PRO A 130 -32.56 -12.02 -8.41
CA PRO A 130 -32.88 -10.63 -8.79
C PRO A 130 -32.86 -10.45 -10.32
N PHE A 131 -33.75 -9.59 -10.83
CA PHE A 131 -34.00 -9.37 -12.26
C PHE A 131 -34.41 -10.61 -13.09
N SER A 132 -34.76 -11.74 -12.47
CA SER A 132 -35.32 -12.90 -13.20
C SER A 132 -36.73 -12.62 -13.70
N LEU A 133 -37.02 -13.03 -14.94
CA LEU A 133 -38.37 -13.01 -15.51
C LEU A 133 -39.01 -14.40 -15.41
N ILE A 134 -40.16 -14.47 -14.75
CA ILE A 134 -41.02 -15.66 -14.70
C ILE A 134 -42.43 -15.31 -15.22
N THR A 135 -43.17 -16.30 -15.68
CA THR A 135 -44.59 -16.13 -16.06
C THR A 135 -45.42 -17.21 -15.39
N PHE A 136 -46.43 -16.81 -14.62
CA PHE A 136 -47.33 -17.74 -13.95
C PHE A 136 -48.32 -18.36 -14.92
N ILE A 137 -48.48 -19.67 -14.86
CA ILE A 137 -49.51 -20.41 -15.58
C ILE A 137 -50.69 -20.59 -14.62
N VAL A 138 -51.88 -20.17 -15.06
CA VAL A 138 -53.13 -20.31 -14.32
C VAL A 138 -54.03 -21.30 -15.07
N GLU A 139 -54.50 -22.33 -14.36
CA GLU A 139 -55.46 -23.33 -14.83
C GLU A 139 -56.76 -23.26 -13.99
N GLY A 140 -57.88 -23.68 -14.56
CA GLY A 140 -59.22 -23.50 -13.96
C GLY A 140 -59.78 -22.08 -14.17
N GLY A 141 -60.78 -21.69 -13.37
CA GLY A 141 -61.44 -20.38 -13.47
C GLY A 141 -62.20 -20.13 -14.78
N SER A 142 -62.31 -18.86 -15.18
CA SER A 142 -62.95 -18.38 -16.40
C SER A 142 -62.00 -18.26 -17.60
N GLY A 143 -60.69 -18.20 -17.35
CA GLY A 143 -59.66 -17.92 -18.34
C GLY A 143 -59.29 -16.44 -18.49
N GLU A 144 -59.97 -15.53 -17.79
CA GLU A 144 -59.63 -14.10 -17.74
C GLU A 144 -59.23 -13.71 -16.30
N PHE A 145 -57.95 -13.37 -16.12
CA PHE A 145 -57.33 -13.20 -14.81
C PHE A 145 -56.66 -11.83 -14.68
N ARG A 146 -56.61 -11.29 -13.45
CA ARG A 146 -55.86 -10.08 -13.09
C ARG A 146 -54.80 -10.41 -12.03
N PHE A 147 -53.61 -9.83 -12.20
CA PHE A 147 -52.49 -9.95 -11.27
C PHE A 147 -52.21 -8.58 -10.60
N ASP A 148 -52.25 -8.52 -9.28
CA ASP A 148 -51.93 -7.32 -8.48
C ASP A 148 -50.93 -7.67 -7.36
N TYR A 149 -50.32 -6.67 -6.73
CA TYR A 149 -49.50 -6.87 -5.53
C TYR A 149 -50.34 -6.83 -4.25
N VAL A 150 -50.09 -7.78 -3.35
CA VAL A 150 -50.41 -7.69 -1.91
C VAL A 150 -49.25 -7.01 -1.17
N ASP A 151 -48.02 -7.43 -1.47
CA ASP A 151 -46.78 -6.84 -0.96
C ASP A 151 -45.67 -6.93 -2.03
N ASN A 152 -44.81 -5.92 -2.08
CA ASN A 152 -43.70 -5.80 -3.02
C ASN A 152 -42.49 -5.24 -2.26
N GLN A 153 -41.69 -6.17 -1.74
CA GLN A 153 -40.48 -5.88 -0.96
C GLN A 153 -39.24 -5.84 -1.85
N SER A 154 -39.26 -6.52 -3.01
CA SER A 154 -38.12 -6.58 -3.93
C SER A 154 -37.96 -5.33 -4.81
N GLY A 155 -39.06 -4.63 -5.09
CA GLY A 155 -39.13 -3.60 -6.14
C GLY A 155 -39.53 -4.15 -7.53
N GLY A 156 -40.02 -5.40 -7.60
CA GLY A 156 -40.34 -6.11 -8.84
C GLY A 156 -41.49 -5.52 -9.64
N LEU A 157 -41.65 -5.97 -10.88
CA LEU A 157 -42.69 -5.52 -11.82
C LEU A 157 -43.56 -6.70 -12.29
N ILE A 158 -44.88 -6.58 -12.15
CA ILE A 158 -45.88 -7.54 -12.66
C ILE A 158 -46.64 -6.95 -13.85
N ASN A 159 -46.92 -7.76 -14.87
CA ASN A 159 -47.91 -7.42 -15.88
C ASN A 159 -49.31 -7.88 -15.42
N GLU A 160 -50.21 -6.91 -15.18
CA GLU A 160 -51.58 -7.11 -14.67
C GLU A 160 -52.41 -8.13 -15.46
N SER A 161 -52.12 -8.37 -16.74
CA SER A 161 -52.93 -9.22 -17.64
C SER A 161 -52.24 -10.50 -18.11
N THR A 162 -50.91 -10.59 -18.05
CA THR A 162 -50.17 -11.77 -18.57
C THR A 162 -49.44 -12.57 -17.51
N GLY A 163 -49.49 -12.17 -16.23
CA GLY A 163 -48.79 -12.89 -15.15
C GLY A 163 -47.28 -12.93 -15.29
N ALA A 164 -46.69 -12.04 -16.09
CA ALA A 164 -45.25 -11.95 -16.31
C ALA A 164 -44.64 -11.07 -15.21
N TYR A 165 -43.86 -11.68 -14.32
CA TYR A 165 -43.22 -11.06 -13.17
C TYR A 165 -41.71 -10.96 -13.39
N LEU A 166 -41.17 -9.75 -13.22
CA LEU A 166 -39.75 -9.46 -13.21
C LEU A 166 -39.34 -9.14 -11.77
N ALA A 167 -38.44 -9.95 -11.19
CA ALA A 167 -37.91 -9.72 -9.84
C ALA A 167 -37.18 -8.38 -9.72
N GLY A 168 -37.29 -7.74 -8.55
CA GLY A 168 -36.53 -6.54 -8.21
C GLY A 168 -35.05 -6.82 -7.92
N ASP A 169 -34.38 -5.85 -7.28
CA ASP A 169 -32.95 -5.91 -6.95
C ASP A 169 -32.64 -6.24 -5.48
N ILE A 170 -33.64 -6.14 -4.59
CA ILE A 170 -33.49 -6.49 -3.18
C ILE A 170 -33.65 -8.01 -3.00
N VAL A 171 -32.63 -8.65 -2.44
CA VAL A 171 -32.58 -10.09 -2.13
C VAL A 171 -32.90 -10.37 -0.65
N GLY A 172 -33.28 -11.62 -0.34
CA GLY A 172 -33.66 -12.06 1.01
C GLY A 172 -35.06 -11.64 1.45
N VAL A 173 -35.92 -11.27 0.48
CA VAL A 173 -37.29 -10.77 0.70
C VAL A 173 -38.31 -11.60 -0.09
N THR A 174 -39.59 -11.39 0.20
CA THR A 174 -40.70 -12.08 -0.44
C THR A 174 -41.68 -11.07 -1.02
N ASP A 175 -42.01 -11.22 -2.30
CA ASP A 175 -43.12 -10.51 -2.92
C ASP A 175 -44.36 -11.41 -2.89
N THR A 176 -45.51 -10.83 -2.55
CA THR A 176 -46.80 -11.53 -2.51
C THR A 176 -47.72 -10.95 -3.57
N LEU A 177 -48.09 -11.76 -4.55
CA LEU A 177 -49.03 -11.41 -5.61
C LEU A 177 -50.43 -11.94 -5.28
N LEU A 178 -51.46 -11.19 -5.66
CA LEU A 178 -52.84 -11.64 -5.72
C LEU A 178 -53.21 -11.93 -7.18
N VAL A 179 -53.83 -13.08 -7.41
CA VAL A 179 -54.45 -13.42 -8.70
C VAL A 179 -55.95 -13.57 -8.47
N THR A 180 -56.72 -12.72 -9.15
CA THR A 180 -58.18 -12.67 -9.06
C THR A 180 -58.78 -13.01 -10.42
N ASP A 181 -59.76 -13.92 -10.44
CA ASP A 181 -60.58 -14.16 -11.63
C ASP A 181 -61.59 -13.02 -11.80
N ILE A 182 -61.67 -12.42 -13.00
CA ILE A 182 -62.50 -11.22 -13.21
C ILE A 182 -63.97 -11.54 -13.56
N GLN A 183 -64.33 -12.82 -13.72
CA GLN A 183 -65.68 -13.25 -14.09
C GLN A 183 -66.36 -14.13 -13.03
N CYS A 184 -65.61 -14.74 -12.11
CA CYS A 184 -66.15 -15.56 -11.03
C CYS A 184 -65.38 -15.35 -9.71
N ILE A 185 -66.02 -15.63 -8.57
CA ILE A 185 -65.39 -15.39 -7.26
C ILE A 185 -64.34 -16.47 -6.96
N SER A 186 -63.09 -16.21 -7.34
CA SER A 186 -61.92 -16.96 -6.87
C SER A 186 -60.69 -16.07 -6.85
N GLU A 187 -59.90 -16.19 -5.78
CA GLU A 187 -58.65 -15.46 -5.56
C GLU A 187 -57.60 -16.42 -4.99
N VAL A 188 -56.35 -16.29 -5.43
CA VAL A 188 -55.20 -17.07 -4.97
C VAL A 188 -54.01 -16.13 -4.75
N GLN A 189 -53.22 -16.37 -3.70
CA GLN A 189 -51.97 -15.66 -3.48
C GLN A 189 -50.76 -16.51 -3.91
N ILE A 190 -49.75 -15.86 -4.45
CA ILE A 190 -48.46 -16.43 -4.89
C ILE A 190 -47.35 -15.81 -4.04
N GLU A 191 -46.40 -16.61 -3.57
CA GLU A 191 -45.21 -16.13 -2.85
C GLU A 191 -43.95 -16.33 -3.71
N VAL A 192 -43.31 -15.23 -4.08
CA VAL A 192 -42.04 -15.21 -4.83
C VAL A 192 -40.93 -14.81 -3.86
N TYR A 193 -39.95 -15.69 -3.67
CA TYR A 193 -38.78 -15.43 -2.84
C TYR A 193 -37.62 -14.96 -3.72
N ILE A 194 -37.15 -13.74 -3.50
CA ILE A 194 -36.01 -13.22 -4.25
C ILE A 194 -34.75 -13.60 -3.47
N VAL A 195 -34.02 -14.57 -3.99
CA VAL A 195 -32.84 -15.14 -3.31
C VAL A 195 -31.54 -14.56 -3.86
N ASP A 196 -30.51 -14.54 -3.02
CA ASP A 196 -29.16 -14.20 -3.46
C ASP A 196 -28.56 -15.34 -4.29
N HIS A 197 -27.53 -15.05 -5.08
CA HIS A 197 -26.83 -16.05 -5.90
C HIS A 197 -26.25 -17.17 -5.02
N MET A 198 -26.25 -18.40 -5.53
CA MET A 198 -25.65 -19.54 -4.86
C MET A 198 -24.12 -19.37 -4.75
N GLU A 199 -23.55 -19.73 -3.59
CA GLU A 199 -22.09 -19.91 -3.40
C GLU A 199 -21.84 -21.30 -2.82
N VAL A 200 -20.86 -22.04 -3.34
CA VAL A 200 -20.51 -23.39 -2.86
C VAL A 200 -19.08 -23.41 -2.33
N LEU A 201 -18.93 -23.81 -1.06
CA LEU A 201 -17.65 -23.88 -0.37
C LEU A 201 -17.30 -25.30 0.07
N PRO A 202 -16.04 -25.74 -0.06
CA PRO A 202 -14.97 -25.11 -0.83
C PRO A 202 -15.13 -25.32 -2.35
N ALA A 203 -14.93 -24.27 -3.15
CA ALA A 203 -15.09 -24.36 -4.61
C ALA A 203 -13.94 -25.13 -5.33
N ARG A 204 -12.73 -25.15 -4.75
CA ARG A 204 -11.52 -25.75 -5.36
C ARG A 204 -10.62 -26.53 -4.37
N PRO A 205 -11.14 -27.52 -3.63
CA PRO A 205 -10.39 -28.21 -2.59
C PRO A 205 -9.31 -29.17 -3.14
N THR A 206 -8.12 -29.11 -2.55
CA THR A 206 -7.10 -30.17 -2.64
C THR A 206 -7.24 -31.10 -1.43
N ILE A 207 -7.46 -32.39 -1.67
CA ILE A 207 -7.80 -33.38 -0.64
C ILE A 207 -6.88 -34.60 -0.73
N ALA A 208 -6.44 -35.17 0.40
CA ALA A 208 -5.66 -36.41 0.39
C ALA A 208 -6.56 -37.65 0.46
N ARG A 209 -6.13 -38.72 -0.20
CA ARG A 209 -6.82 -40.03 -0.22
C ARG A 209 -7.35 -40.48 1.15
N GLY A 210 -8.60 -40.91 1.18
CA GLY A 210 -9.27 -41.37 2.39
C GLY A 210 -9.75 -40.26 3.33
N GLN A 211 -9.57 -38.98 2.98
CA GLN A 211 -10.29 -37.87 3.59
C GLN A 211 -11.64 -37.65 2.90
N SER A 212 -12.53 -36.96 3.62
CA SER A 212 -13.83 -36.49 3.14
C SER A 212 -14.01 -35.01 3.47
N ILE A 213 -14.81 -34.32 2.66
CA ILE A 213 -15.26 -32.95 2.92
C ILE A 213 -16.79 -32.88 2.79
N GLN A 214 -17.38 -31.97 3.56
CA GLN A 214 -18.78 -31.57 3.41
C GLN A 214 -18.79 -30.29 2.56
N PHE A 215 -19.58 -30.25 1.49
CA PHE A 215 -19.86 -28.98 0.82
C PHE A 215 -20.90 -28.18 1.62
N GLU A 216 -20.63 -26.90 1.79
CA GLU A 216 -21.53 -25.88 2.31
C GLU A 216 -22.08 -25.09 1.12
N VAL A 217 -23.38 -24.82 1.10
CA VAL A 217 -24.06 -24.04 0.05
C VAL A 217 -24.76 -22.86 0.70
N ASN A 218 -24.38 -21.65 0.29
CA ASN A 218 -24.93 -20.37 0.72
C ASN A 218 -25.74 -19.74 -0.43
N GLY A 219 -26.60 -18.77 -0.12
CA GLY A 219 -27.52 -18.17 -1.10
C GLY A 219 -28.53 -19.21 -1.62
N GLY A 220 -29.01 -19.01 -2.85
CA GLY A 220 -29.87 -19.93 -3.60
C GLY A 220 -31.24 -20.22 -2.99
N SER A 221 -31.97 -21.17 -3.59
CA SER A 221 -33.32 -21.57 -3.15
C SER A 221 -33.37 -22.44 -1.90
N GLY A 222 -32.22 -23.02 -1.50
CA GLY A 222 -32.15 -24.08 -0.49
C GLY A 222 -32.42 -25.50 -1.00
N GLU A 223 -32.84 -25.67 -2.26
CA GLU A 223 -33.10 -26.98 -2.87
C GLU A 223 -32.03 -27.31 -3.94
N TYR A 224 -31.11 -28.22 -3.59
CA TYR A 224 -29.89 -28.49 -4.38
C TYR A 224 -29.77 -29.97 -4.80
N GLU A 225 -29.30 -30.20 -6.03
CA GLU A 225 -28.85 -31.52 -6.50
C GLU A 225 -27.34 -31.51 -6.78
N PHE A 226 -26.63 -32.53 -6.29
CA PHE A 226 -25.19 -32.71 -6.48
C PHE A 226 -24.92 -33.75 -7.58
N VAL A 227 -24.41 -33.30 -8.73
CA VAL A 227 -24.32 -34.08 -9.98
C VAL A 227 -22.87 -34.34 -10.37
N TRP A 228 -22.51 -35.61 -10.57
CA TRP A 228 -21.21 -35.99 -11.12
C TRP A 228 -21.05 -35.56 -12.59
N ARG A 229 -19.89 -35.00 -12.92
CA ARG A 229 -19.51 -34.60 -14.29
C ARG A 229 -18.27 -35.33 -14.78
N GLU A 230 -17.28 -35.49 -13.90
CA GLU A 230 -16.07 -36.27 -14.15
C GLU A 230 -15.62 -36.92 -12.84
N GLN A 231 -15.30 -38.22 -12.86
CA GLN A 231 -14.93 -39.01 -11.70
C GLN A 231 -13.63 -39.75 -12.02
N VAL A 232 -12.50 -39.13 -11.71
CA VAL A 232 -11.14 -39.63 -12.00
C VAL A 232 -10.55 -40.35 -10.78
N SER A 233 -10.82 -39.88 -9.57
CA SER A 233 -10.27 -40.48 -8.34
C SER A 233 -10.92 -41.83 -8.00
N GLY A 234 -12.18 -42.01 -8.42
CA GLY A 234 -13.06 -43.09 -7.94
C GLY A 234 -13.76 -42.78 -6.60
N GLY A 235 -13.81 -41.52 -6.20
CA GLY A 235 -14.45 -41.05 -4.96
C GLY A 235 -15.97 -41.22 -4.92
N LEU A 236 -16.56 -41.06 -3.73
CA LEU A 236 -18.00 -41.13 -3.49
C LEU A 236 -18.56 -39.73 -3.22
N LEU A 237 -19.80 -39.49 -3.66
CA LEU A 237 -20.56 -38.28 -3.38
C LEU A 237 -21.92 -38.71 -2.82
N GLU A 238 -22.26 -38.23 -1.63
CA GLU A 238 -23.57 -38.42 -0.99
C GLU A 238 -24.51 -37.28 -1.38
N SER A 239 -25.83 -37.52 -1.34
CA SER A 239 -26.84 -36.54 -1.78
C SER A 239 -26.97 -35.32 -0.85
N ASP A 240 -26.33 -35.34 0.32
CA ASP A 240 -26.20 -34.21 1.25
C ASP A 240 -24.98 -33.32 0.93
N GLY A 241 -24.29 -33.55 -0.19
CA GLY A 241 -23.08 -32.81 -0.57
C GLY A 241 -21.80 -33.30 0.11
N ARG A 242 -21.80 -34.46 0.78
CA ARG A 242 -20.55 -35.03 1.31
C ARG A 242 -19.76 -35.77 0.23
N TYR A 243 -18.52 -35.35 0.04
CA TYR A 243 -17.56 -35.99 -0.85
C TYR A 243 -16.52 -36.81 -0.06
N PHE A 244 -16.18 -38.00 -0.57
CA PHE A 244 -15.10 -38.86 -0.09
C PHE A 244 -14.09 -39.10 -1.21
N SER A 245 -12.81 -38.81 -0.96
CA SER A 245 -11.74 -38.99 -1.94
C SER A 245 -11.48 -40.46 -2.29
N GLY A 246 -11.26 -40.72 -3.58
CA GLY A 246 -10.95 -42.06 -4.10
C GLY A 246 -9.48 -42.48 -3.95
N ASP A 247 -9.18 -43.70 -4.39
CA ASP A 247 -7.82 -44.28 -4.39
C ASP A 247 -6.92 -43.78 -5.53
N THR A 248 -7.48 -43.18 -6.58
CA THR A 248 -6.74 -42.67 -7.74
C THR A 248 -6.44 -41.18 -7.57
N LEU A 249 -5.32 -40.70 -8.14
CA LEU A 249 -4.96 -39.28 -8.10
C LEU A 249 -5.54 -38.55 -9.32
N GLY A 250 -5.87 -37.28 -9.14
CA GLY A 250 -6.33 -36.39 -10.20
C GLY A 250 -7.61 -35.65 -9.83
N GLN A 251 -8.20 -35.00 -10.83
CA GLN A 251 -9.28 -34.04 -10.65
C GLN A 251 -10.67 -34.68 -10.83
N ASP A 252 -11.48 -34.61 -9.78
CA ASP A 252 -12.92 -34.89 -9.82
C ASP A 252 -13.71 -33.60 -10.10
N ARG A 253 -14.88 -33.74 -10.73
CA ARG A 253 -15.76 -32.62 -11.12
C ARG A 253 -17.20 -32.91 -10.71
N VAL A 254 -17.73 -32.03 -9.87
CA VAL A 254 -19.11 -32.05 -9.37
C VAL A 254 -19.76 -30.73 -9.74
N GLU A 255 -20.97 -30.78 -10.31
CA GLU A 255 -21.83 -29.60 -10.42
C GLU A 255 -22.87 -29.63 -9.29
N VAL A 256 -23.12 -28.48 -8.68
CA VAL A 256 -24.28 -28.25 -7.80
C VAL A 256 -25.33 -27.50 -8.62
N HIS A 257 -26.53 -28.05 -8.70
CA HIS A 257 -27.67 -27.49 -9.44
C HIS A 257 -28.71 -26.99 -8.43
N ASP A 258 -29.10 -25.72 -8.52
CA ASP A 258 -30.25 -25.18 -7.79
C ASP A 258 -31.54 -25.51 -8.56
N LEU A 259 -32.46 -26.19 -7.87
CA LEU A 259 -33.66 -26.77 -8.48
C LEU A 259 -34.77 -25.76 -8.76
N GLN A 260 -34.69 -24.53 -8.23
CA GLN A 260 -35.67 -23.47 -8.46
C GLN A 260 -35.10 -22.29 -9.26
N THR A 261 -33.88 -21.83 -8.94
CA THR A 261 -33.24 -20.72 -9.68
C THR A 261 -32.60 -21.18 -11.00
N GLY A 262 -32.24 -22.46 -11.10
CA GLY A 262 -31.53 -23.01 -12.26
C GLY A 262 -30.03 -22.69 -12.30
N GLU A 263 -29.45 -22.15 -11.23
CA GLU A 263 -27.99 -21.93 -11.15
C GLU A 263 -27.21 -23.24 -11.11
N ILE A 264 -26.03 -23.24 -11.75
CA ILE A 264 -25.14 -24.40 -11.82
C ILE A 264 -23.71 -23.96 -11.47
N ILE A 265 -23.15 -24.53 -10.39
CA ILE A 265 -21.80 -24.22 -9.91
C ILE A 265 -20.91 -25.46 -10.01
N LEU A 266 -19.75 -25.30 -10.68
CA LEU A 266 -18.77 -26.37 -10.88
C LEU A 266 -17.68 -26.34 -9.80
N ILE A 267 -17.66 -27.38 -8.97
CA ILE A 267 -16.60 -27.69 -8.01
C ILE A 267 -15.48 -28.47 -8.73
N LEU A 268 -14.22 -28.09 -8.48
CA LEU A 268 -13.04 -28.79 -8.97
C LEU A 268 -12.24 -29.37 -7.80
N ILE A 269 -12.25 -30.69 -7.64
CA ILE A 269 -11.70 -31.38 -6.47
C ILE A 269 -10.41 -32.09 -6.88
N GLU A 270 -9.26 -31.71 -6.33
CA GLU A 270 -7.96 -32.29 -6.68
C GLU A 270 -7.52 -33.35 -5.65
N VAL A 271 -7.47 -34.62 -6.05
CA VAL A 271 -7.11 -35.73 -5.16
C VAL A 271 -5.61 -36.01 -5.21
N GLU A 272 -4.91 -35.65 -4.14
CA GLU A 272 -3.46 -35.76 -4.00
C GLU A 272 -3.01 -36.85 -3.03
N THR A 273 -1.70 -37.13 -2.99
CA THR A 273 -1.10 -38.05 -2.00
C THR A 273 -0.96 -37.44 -0.61
N ARG A 274 -0.85 -36.11 -0.54
CA ARG A 274 -0.76 -35.29 0.67
C ARG A 274 -1.27 -33.90 0.33
N VAL A 275 -2.11 -33.33 1.18
CA VAL A 275 -2.47 -31.92 1.05
C VAL A 275 -1.27 -31.04 1.38
N SER A 276 -0.97 -30.07 0.52
CA SER A 276 -0.09 -28.96 0.83
C SER A 276 -0.93 -27.78 1.30
N THR A 277 -0.55 -27.17 2.43
CA THR A 277 -1.11 -25.93 2.97
C THR A 277 0.02 -25.01 3.37
N ASP A 278 -0.11 -23.71 3.12
CA ASP A 278 0.87 -22.71 3.56
C ASP A 278 0.21 -21.43 4.07
N ILE A 279 0.97 -20.60 4.81
CA ILE A 279 0.62 -19.23 5.15
C ILE A 279 1.86 -18.34 4.95
N THR A 280 1.69 -17.28 4.18
CA THR A 280 2.74 -16.33 3.80
C THR A 280 2.37 -14.92 4.28
N PRO A 281 3.35 -14.13 4.77
CA PRO A 281 4.73 -14.50 5.13
C PRO A 281 4.77 -15.39 6.40
N LYS A 282 5.94 -16.00 6.66
CA LYS A 282 6.18 -16.86 7.84
C LYS A 282 6.67 -16.13 9.09
N LEU A 283 7.22 -14.93 8.92
CA LEU A 283 7.79 -14.12 9.98
C LEU A 283 7.59 -12.65 9.61
N SER A 284 6.90 -11.90 10.46
CA SER A 284 6.56 -10.49 10.24
C SER A 284 6.88 -9.61 11.45
N TRP A 285 7.27 -8.37 11.16
CA TRP A 285 7.37 -7.29 12.14
C TRP A 285 6.39 -6.18 11.76
N ILE A 286 5.40 -5.90 12.62
CA ILE A 286 4.32 -4.93 12.34
C ILE A 286 4.43 -3.78 13.35
N PRO A 287 4.66 -2.52 12.93
CA PRO A 287 4.62 -1.39 13.85
C PRO A 287 3.23 -1.19 14.49
N VAL A 288 3.17 -0.76 15.74
CA VAL A 288 1.92 -0.34 16.39
C VAL A 288 1.28 0.80 15.58
N GLY A 289 -0.02 0.71 15.31
CA GLY A 289 -0.76 1.62 14.44
C GLY A 289 -0.54 1.38 12.94
N SER A 290 0.05 0.24 12.56
CA SER A 290 0.13 -0.25 11.18
C SER A 290 -0.55 -1.61 11.06
N ASN A 291 -0.93 -2.01 9.85
CA ASN A 291 -1.49 -3.32 9.57
C ASN A 291 -0.70 -4.07 8.49
N TYR A 292 -0.93 -5.38 8.37
CA TYR A 292 -0.32 -6.22 7.34
C TYR A 292 -1.24 -7.39 6.97
N THR A 293 -1.36 -7.70 5.67
CA THR A 293 -2.20 -8.80 5.17
C THR A 293 -1.39 -10.08 5.00
N PHE A 294 -1.82 -11.14 5.66
CA PHE A 294 -1.33 -12.51 5.48
C PHE A 294 -2.26 -13.27 4.53
N THR A 295 -1.74 -14.27 3.84
CA THR A 295 -2.51 -15.13 2.93
C THR A 295 -2.22 -16.59 3.23
N ALA A 296 -3.27 -17.36 3.52
CA ALA A 296 -3.24 -18.80 3.59
C ALA A 296 -3.52 -19.40 2.21
N SER A 297 -3.03 -20.61 1.94
CA SER A 297 -3.18 -21.24 0.61
C SER A 297 -3.08 -22.75 0.66
N GLY A 298 -3.63 -23.42 -0.36
CA GLY A 298 -3.74 -24.87 -0.42
C GLY A 298 -4.90 -25.41 0.42
N GLY A 299 -4.96 -26.74 0.58
CA GLY A 299 -6.07 -27.40 1.25
C GLY A 299 -7.43 -27.11 0.60
N SER A 300 -8.45 -26.84 1.41
CA SER A 300 -9.77 -26.42 0.94
C SER A 300 -9.79 -25.02 0.33
N GLY A 301 -8.78 -24.20 0.61
CA GLY A 301 -8.75 -22.77 0.27
C GLY A 301 -9.52 -21.87 1.26
N VAL A 302 -10.22 -22.44 2.25
CA VAL A 302 -11.02 -21.70 3.23
C VAL A 302 -10.46 -21.90 4.64
N PHE A 303 -10.07 -20.80 5.29
CA PHE A 303 -9.32 -20.80 6.55
C PHE A 303 -9.98 -19.93 7.63
N ASP A 304 -10.02 -20.46 8.85
CA ASP A 304 -10.35 -19.70 10.05
C ASP A 304 -9.05 -19.21 10.71
N PHE A 305 -8.98 -17.92 11.06
CA PHE A 305 -7.76 -17.28 11.57
C PHE A 305 -7.83 -17.00 13.07
N GLU A 306 -6.79 -17.37 13.81
CA GLU A 306 -6.69 -17.28 15.28
C GLU A 306 -5.37 -16.62 15.71
N TRP A 307 -5.40 -15.76 16.73
CA TRP A 307 -4.21 -15.21 17.37
C TRP A 307 -3.85 -15.96 18.65
N ARG A 308 -2.63 -16.51 18.71
CA ARG A 308 -2.08 -17.19 19.89
C ARG A 308 -0.89 -16.38 20.46
N PRO A 309 -1.07 -15.57 21.53
CA PRO A 309 0.01 -14.75 22.08
C PRO A 309 1.08 -15.62 22.76
N LEU A 310 2.35 -15.22 22.65
CA LEU A 310 3.49 -15.96 23.25
C LEU A 310 3.75 -15.59 24.72
N SER A 311 3.10 -14.56 25.25
CA SER A 311 3.13 -14.21 26.67
C SER A 311 1.80 -13.63 27.14
N ASN A 312 1.40 -13.99 28.37
CA ASN A 312 0.15 -13.54 28.97
C ASN A 312 0.08 -12.02 29.13
N GLY A 313 -1.09 -11.44 28.88
CA GLY A 313 -1.35 -10.01 29.12
C GLY A 313 -1.07 -9.07 27.95
N ILE A 314 -0.74 -9.61 26.76
CA ILE A 314 -0.79 -8.86 25.50
C ILE A 314 -2.24 -8.83 24.98
N GLU A 315 -2.76 -7.67 24.62
CA GLU A 315 -4.05 -7.54 23.92
C GLU A 315 -3.95 -8.11 22.49
N PRO A 316 -4.90 -8.97 22.04
CA PRO A 316 -4.85 -9.52 20.68
C PRO A 316 -4.99 -8.41 19.63
N PRO A 317 -4.29 -8.50 18.49
CA PRO A 317 -4.48 -7.59 17.37
C PRO A 317 -5.88 -7.74 16.78
N ASN A 318 -6.40 -6.68 16.16
CA ASN A 318 -7.60 -6.81 15.34
C ASN A 318 -7.29 -7.71 14.14
N LEU A 319 -8.14 -8.71 13.93
CA LEU A 319 -8.14 -9.60 12.76
C LEU A 319 -9.37 -9.29 11.92
N THR A 320 -9.17 -8.86 10.68
CA THR A 320 -10.25 -8.69 9.68
C THR A 320 -9.84 -9.39 8.39
N GLY A 321 -10.74 -10.17 7.79
CA GLY A 321 -10.35 -11.12 6.76
C GLY A 321 -11.50 -11.77 6.02
N ASP A 322 -11.12 -12.68 5.14
CA ASP A 322 -11.93 -13.43 4.18
C ASP A 322 -11.31 -14.84 4.02
N GLN A 323 -11.92 -15.71 3.20
CA GLN A 323 -11.64 -17.15 3.10
C GLN A 323 -10.14 -17.52 3.06
N ASP A 324 -9.29 -16.77 2.34
CA ASP A 324 -7.86 -17.03 2.21
C ASP A 324 -6.94 -15.97 2.85
N LYS A 325 -7.48 -14.88 3.41
CA LYS A 325 -6.69 -13.69 3.82
C LYS A 325 -7.10 -13.13 5.18
N VAL A 326 -6.12 -12.67 5.94
CA VAL A 326 -6.35 -11.89 7.17
C VAL A 326 -5.42 -10.69 7.27
N VAL A 327 -5.99 -9.53 7.57
CA VAL A 327 -5.30 -8.31 7.97
C VAL A 327 -5.08 -8.37 9.48
N VAL A 328 -3.83 -8.24 9.91
CA VAL A 328 -3.45 -8.11 11.33
C VAL A 328 -3.11 -6.64 11.59
N GLU A 329 -3.84 -5.98 12.50
CA GLU A 329 -3.53 -4.61 12.94
C GLU A 329 -2.72 -4.61 14.24
N GLY A 330 -1.59 -3.90 14.26
CA GLY A 330 -0.73 -3.77 15.44
C GLY A 330 -1.34 -2.86 16.50
N VAL A 331 -2.13 -3.42 17.42
CA VAL A 331 -2.74 -2.67 18.55
C VAL A 331 -1.74 -2.48 19.70
N GLU A 332 -1.25 -3.57 20.30
CA GLU A 332 -0.24 -3.54 21.37
C GLU A 332 1.09 -4.19 20.93
N ALA A 333 2.21 -3.67 21.43
CA ALA A 333 3.53 -4.22 21.15
C ALA A 333 3.77 -5.55 21.90
N GLY A 334 3.67 -6.66 21.19
CA GLY A 334 3.85 -8.01 21.73
C GLY A 334 4.22 -9.03 20.66
N ALA A 335 4.52 -10.26 21.09
CA ALA A 335 4.85 -11.38 20.21
C ALA A 335 3.74 -12.44 20.23
N GLY A 336 3.41 -12.99 19.06
CA GLY A 336 2.39 -14.02 18.92
C GLY A 336 2.57 -14.87 17.67
N VAL A 337 1.71 -15.88 17.57
CA VAL A 337 1.58 -16.74 16.40
C VAL A 337 0.20 -16.51 15.80
N LEU A 338 0.18 -16.08 14.55
CA LEU A 338 -1.03 -16.11 13.73
C LEU A 338 -1.19 -17.55 13.22
N VAL A 339 -2.35 -18.14 13.45
CA VAL A 339 -2.69 -19.49 12.99
C VAL A 339 -3.83 -19.38 11.99
N ALA A 340 -3.67 -20.04 10.84
CA ALA A 340 -4.77 -20.30 9.91
C ALA A 340 -5.09 -21.79 9.99
N ARG A 341 -6.35 -22.13 10.26
CA ARG A 341 -6.85 -23.50 10.26
C ARG A 341 -7.76 -23.69 9.05
N ASP A 342 -7.43 -24.64 8.19
CA ASP A 342 -8.32 -25.07 7.11
C ASP A 342 -9.65 -25.54 7.71
N ARG A 343 -10.76 -24.89 7.34
CA ARG A 343 -12.07 -25.13 7.95
C ARG A 343 -12.58 -26.54 7.69
N PHE A 344 -12.36 -27.04 6.47
CA PHE A 344 -12.92 -28.32 6.00
C PHE A 344 -11.99 -29.52 6.27
N LEU A 345 -10.67 -29.30 6.32
CA LEU A 345 -9.68 -30.36 6.54
C LEU A 345 -9.06 -30.35 7.95
N GLY A 346 -9.25 -29.28 8.74
CA GLY A 346 -8.73 -29.13 10.10
C GLY A 346 -7.20 -28.94 10.19
N ILE A 347 -6.53 -28.69 9.07
CA ILE A 347 -5.07 -28.55 8.97
C ILE A 347 -4.66 -27.15 9.45
N GLU A 348 -3.76 -27.06 10.43
CA GLU A 348 -3.21 -25.77 10.89
C GLU A 348 -1.88 -25.42 10.22
N VAL A 349 -1.77 -24.17 9.77
CA VAL A 349 -0.52 -23.53 9.36
C VAL A 349 -0.31 -22.24 10.16
N GLN A 350 0.96 -21.87 10.38
CA GLN A 350 1.33 -20.85 11.36
C GLN A 350 2.33 -19.85 10.80
N SER A 351 2.22 -18.60 11.28
CA SER A 351 3.16 -17.49 11.02
C SER A 351 3.53 -16.79 12.33
N GLN A 352 4.80 -16.41 12.48
CA GLN A 352 5.30 -15.69 13.65
C GLN A 352 5.17 -14.19 13.43
N VAL A 353 4.57 -13.47 14.39
CA VAL A 353 4.30 -12.04 14.27
C VAL A 353 4.80 -11.30 15.50
N GLN A 354 5.68 -10.33 15.29
CA GLN A 354 6.18 -9.43 16.30
C GLN A 354 5.59 -8.04 16.06
N ILE A 355 4.67 -7.61 16.92
CA ILE A 355 4.19 -6.23 16.92
C ILE A 355 5.23 -5.36 17.65
N LEU A 356 5.61 -4.23 17.05
CA LEU A 356 6.70 -3.36 17.49
C LEU A 356 6.18 -1.99 17.92
N ARG A 357 6.48 -1.58 19.16
CA ARG A 357 6.31 -0.17 19.57
C ARG A 357 7.21 0.75 18.74
N SER A 358 6.74 1.96 18.45
CA SER A 358 7.55 3.02 17.85
C SER A 358 8.79 3.31 18.71
N LEU A 359 9.98 3.28 18.11
CA LEU A 359 11.24 3.61 18.81
C LEU A 359 11.38 5.13 18.95
N GLN A 360 10.81 5.69 20.00
CA GLN A 360 10.95 7.09 20.37
C GLN A 360 12.33 7.34 21.01
N PHE A 361 13.36 7.59 20.19
CA PHE A 361 14.70 7.95 20.64
C PHE A 361 15.01 9.41 20.32
N GLN A 362 15.42 10.19 21.33
CA GLN A 362 15.92 11.55 21.12
C GLN A 362 17.40 11.50 20.71
N ALA A 363 17.66 11.63 19.42
CA ALA A 363 19.01 11.72 18.89
C ALA A 363 19.63 13.11 19.17
N GLU A 364 20.42 13.21 20.23
CA GLU A 364 21.27 14.40 20.45
C GLU A 364 22.33 14.52 19.35
N ARG A 365 22.41 15.69 18.71
CA ARG A 365 23.35 15.91 17.61
C ARG A 365 24.76 16.24 18.14
N MET A 366 25.55 15.19 18.38
CA MET A 366 26.93 15.24 18.89
C MET A 366 27.98 15.81 17.90
N GLY A 367 27.63 16.75 17.01
CA GLY A 367 28.56 17.38 16.06
C GLY A 367 28.06 17.45 14.60
N LYS A 368 28.96 17.85 13.70
CA LYS A 368 28.66 17.97 12.26
C LYS A 368 28.63 16.62 11.53
N ALA A 369 29.68 15.81 11.66
CA ALA A 369 29.77 14.45 11.13
C ALA A 369 30.13 13.44 12.22
N HIS A 370 29.24 12.45 12.43
CA HIS A 370 29.41 11.31 13.34
C HIS A 370 30.38 10.24 12.80
N ARG A 371 31.29 10.60 11.89
CA ARG A 371 32.15 9.64 11.15
C ARG A 371 33.57 9.50 11.71
N GLU A 372 34.04 10.47 12.49
CA GLU A 372 35.38 10.46 13.08
C GLU A 372 35.32 10.43 14.61
N ALA A 373 35.30 9.21 15.15
CA ALA A 373 35.43 8.94 16.57
C ALA A 373 36.62 8.03 16.86
N LYS A 374 37.33 8.29 17.96
CA LYS A 374 38.43 7.46 18.46
C LYS A 374 37.96 6.72 19.71
N MET A 375 37.97 5.38 19.66
CA MET A 375 37.67 4.53 20.81
C MET A 375 38.97 4.01 21.44
N GLU A 376 38.98 3.90 22.77
CA GLU A 376 40.02 3.23 23.56
C GLU A 376 39.36 2.54 24.77
N ALA A 377 39.96 1.46 25.28
CA ALA A 377 39.50 0.82 26.51
C ALA A 377 40.01 1.58 27.74
N TRP A 378 39.19 1.64 28.77
CA TRP A 378 39.55 2.12 30.11
C TRP A 378 39.72 0.91 31.06
N PRO A 379 40.45 1.02 32.18
CA PRO A 379 40.42 -0.03 33.21
C PRO A 379 39.01 -0.13 33.80
N ASP A 380 38.63 -1.33 34.24
CA ASP A 380 37.40 -1.62 35.02
C ASP A 380 37.33 -0.72 36.28
N ILE A 381 36.39 0.25 36.32
CA ILE A 381 36.25 1.21 37.43
C ILE A 381 35.05 0.95 38.35
N ASP A 382 33.99 0.28 37.88
CA ASP A 382 32.87 -0.12 38.75
C ASP A 382 33.04 -1.53 39.38
N GLY A 383 33.97 -2.33 38.86
CA GLY A 383 34.38 -3.62 39.42
C GLY A 383 33.56 -4.81 38.94
N ASP A 384 32.79 -4.68 37.86
CA ASP A 384 31.95 -5.77 37.32
C ASP A 384 32.71 -6.81 36.47
N GLY A 385 33.97 -6.52 36.11
CA GLY A 385 34.82 -7.36 35.25
C GLY A 385 34.85 -6.96 33.78
N ILE A 386 34.20 -5.85 33.39
CA ILE A 386 34.11 -5.35 32.01
C ILE A 386 34.66 -3.92 31.91
N SER A 387 35.88 -3.78 31.39
CA SER A 387 36.49 -2.49 31.02
C SER A 387 35.50 -1.51 30.37
N GLU A 388 35.47 -0.29 30.90
CA GLU A 388 34.72 0.83 30.36
C GLU A 388 35.27 1.32 29.01
N LEU A 389 34.45 2.08 28.29
CA LEU A 389 34.76 2.61 26.97
C LEU A 389 35.03 4.10 27.04
N ILE A 390 36.17 4.55 26.50
CA ILE A 390 36.34 5.96 26.15
C ILE A 390 36.04 6.17 24.66
N LEU A 391 35.22 7.19 24.39
CA LEU A 391 34.86 7.66 23.06
C LEU A 391 35.28 9.13 22.90
N GLY A 392 36.30 9.40 22.10
CA GLY A 392 36.64 10.74 21.62
C GLY A 392 35.84 11.08 20.37
N VAL A 393 34.97 12.10 20.44
CA VAL A 393 34.17 12.60 19.31
C VAL A 393 34.77 13.93 18.86
N THR A 394 35.54 13.87 17.78
CA THR A 394 36.44 14.96 17.36
C THR A 394 35.70 16.22 16.93
N GLU A 395 34.47 16.10 16.42
CA GLU A 395 33.66 17.22 15.91
C GLU A 395 32.54 17.68 16.86
N ALA A 396 32.59 17.30 18.15
CA ALA A 396 31.49 17.61 19.07
C ALA A 396 31.28 19.12 19.25
N ASP A 397 30.05 19.58 19.01
CA ASP A 397 29.59 20.96 19.20
C ASP A 397 29.23 21.21 20.68
N ILE A 398 30.20 20.99 21.59
CA ILE A 398 30.05 21.11 23.05
C ILE A 398 31.03 22.16 23.58
N GLY A 399 30.56 23.09 24.41
CA GLY A 399 31.31 24.30 24.81
C GLY A 399 31.36 25.31 23.66
N SER A 400 31.95 24.90 22.53
CA SER A 400 32.00 25.67 21.28
C SER A 400 31.81 24.79 20.04
N ALA A 401 31.62 25.41 18.88
CA ALA A 401 31.41 24.68 17.63
C ALA A 401 32.66 23.90 17.22
N GLU A 402 32.49 22.61 16.91
CA GLU A 402 33.56 21.67 16.56
C GLU A 402 34.75 21.63 17.55
N ALA A 403 34.50 21.99 18.82
CA ALA A 403 35.53 22.02 19.86
C ALA A 403 36.06 20.61 20.18
N GLY A 404 35.19 19.61 20.10
CA GLY A 404 35.49 18.21 20.38
C GLY A 404 35.26 17.83 21.84
N ALA A 405 34.92 16.57 22.06
CA ALA A 405 34.58 16.03 23.37
C ALA A 405 35.11 14.59 23.54
N VAL A 406 35.29 14.19 24.80
CA VAL A 406 35.63 12.82 25.20
C VAL A 406 34.62 12.37 26.25
N TYR A 407 34.07 11.16 26.08
CA TYR A 407 33.10 10.54 26.96
C TYR A 407 33.68 9.28 27.56
N ILE A 408 33.55 9.10 28.87
CA ILE A 408 33.78 7.83 29.56
C ILE A 408 32.40 7.18 29.73
N TYR A 409 32.20 6.00 29.15
CA TYR A 409 30.95 5.23 29.17
C TYR A 409 31.09 4.00 30.06
N GLY A 410 30.18 3.85 31.03
CA GLY A 410 30.05 2.63 31.83
C GLY A 410 29.52 1.50 30.95
N SER A 411 30.30 0.43 30.82
CA SER A 411 30.02 -0.66 29.87
C SER A 411 28.72 -1.41 30.21
N SER A 412 28.41 -1.61 31.49
CA SER A 412 27.19 -2.26 31.95
C SER A 412 26.02 -1.31 32.25
N THR A 413 26.32 -0.07 32.67
CA THR A 413 25.29 0.96 32.90
C THR A 413 24.72 1.55 31.60
N HIS A 414 25.41 1.37 30.48
CA HIS A 414 25.15 2.01 29.18
C HIS A 414 25.02 3.55 29.28
N SER A 415 25.72 4.18 30.21
CA SER A 415 25.61 5.62 30.51
C SER A 415 26.95 6.35 30.47
N VAL A 416 26.91 7.66 30.21
CA VAL A 416 28.10 8.52 30.32
C VAL A 416 28.39 8.77 31.81
N LEU A 417 29.54 8.30 32.28
CA LEU A 417 30.03 8.50 33.64
C LEU A 417 30.75 9.85 33.78
N GLN A 418 31.51 10.25 32.76
CA GLN A 418 32.17 11.55 32.69
C GLN A 418 32.23 12.06 31.24
N ARG A 419 32.17 13.39 31.08
CA ARG A 419 32.41 14.08 29.81
C ARG A 419 33.44 15.19 29.98
N LEU A 420 34.44 15.20 29.10
CA LEU A 420 35.41 16.28 28.93
C LEU A 420 35.15 16.97 27.58
N SER A 421 35.38 18.27 27.49
CA SER A 421 35.25 19.04 26.25
C SER A 421 36.25 20.18 26.23
N SER A 422 36.57 20.68 25.04
CA SER A 422 37.22 21.98 24.90
C SER A 422 36.16 23.10 24.85
N GLU A 423 36.48 24.27 25.39
CA GLU A 423 35.68 25.50 25.20
C GLU A 423 36.14 26.28 23.94
N GLU A 424 37.14 25.75 23.25
CA GLU A 424 37.87 26.39 22.16
C GLU A 424 37.33 25.90 20.80
N ARG A 425 36.87 26.84 19.97
CA ARG A 425 36.19 26.53 18.71
C ARG A 425 37.13 25.83 17.73
N LEU A 426 36.64 24.80 17.02
CA LEU A 426 37.38 24.00 16.03
C LEU A 426 38.57 23.19 16.58
N ALA A 427 38.85 23.17 17.88
CA ALA A 427 40.09 22.60 18.44
C ALA A 427 40.32 21.08 18.18
N ARG A 428 39.28 20.34 17.76
CA ARG A 428 39.32 18.88 17.50
C ARG A 428 39.75 18.05 18.71
N PHE A 429 39.31 18.44 19.90
CA PHE A 429 39.57 17.70 21.13
C PHE A 429 38.99 16.28 21.09
N GLY A 430 39.72 15.30 21.60
CA GLY A 430 39.36 13.88 21.46
C GLY A 430 39.82 13.24 20.15
N ARG A 431 40.71 13.88 19.37
CA ARG A 431 41.26 13.29 18.13
C ARG A 431 42.07 12.02 18.39
N SER A 432 42.89 12.06 19.42
CA SER A 432 43.70 10.94 19.87
C SER A 432 43.56 10.79 21.38
N LEU A 433 43.64 9.54 21.83
CA LEU A 433 43.54 9.13 23.22
C LEU A 433 44.74 8.23 23.54
N ALA A 434 45.23 8.30 24.77
CA ALA A 434 46.07 7.25 25.36
C ALA A 434 45.75 7.11 26.86
N VAL A 435 45.89 5.90 27.37
CA VAL A 435 45.44 5.47 28.71
C VAL A 435 46.59 4.77 29.44
N GLY A 436 46.75 5.00 30.74
CA GLY A 436 47.82 4.46 31.58
C GLY A 436 48.08 5.31 32.82
N ASP A 437 49.04 4.90 33.65
CA ASP A 437 49.52 5.67 34.80
C ASP A 437 50.86 6.35 34.43
N TRP A 438 50.88 7.68 34.33
CA TRP A 438 52.08 8.48 34.02
C TRP A 438 52.67 9.20 35.24
N ASN A 439 51.89 9.38 36.30
CA ASN A 439 52.33 10.08 37.51
C ASN A 439 52.89 9.11 38.58
N ASN A 440 52.60 7.82 38.44
CA ASN A 440 52.91 6.69 39.33
C ASN A 440 52.24 6.76 40.71
N ASP A 441 50.96 7.16 40.79
CA ASP A 441 50.13 7.13 42.00
C ASP A 441 49.24 5.88 42.12
N GLY A 442 49.09 5.11 41.03
CA GLY A 442 48.27 3.89 40.97
C GLY A 442 46.88 4.08 40.36
N TYR A 443 46.48 5.30 40.02
CA TYR A 443 45.28 5.59 39.23
C TYR A 443 45.63 5.73 37.74
N THR A 444 44.63 5.70 36.88
CA THR A 444 44.84 5.79 35.42
C THR A 444 44.51 7.19 34.92
N ASP A 445 45.52 7.84 34.35
CA ASP A 445 45.39 9.14 33.68
C ASP A 445 44.88 8.97 32.25
N LEU A 446 44.36 10.08 31.69
CA LEU A 446 43.94 10.18 30.30
C LEU A 446 44.75 11.25 29.57
N VAL A 447 45.41 10.87 28.47
CA VAL A 447 46.03 11.78 27.53
C VAL A 447 45.08 12.03 26.36
N VAL A 448 44.75 13.30 26.08
CA VAL A 448 43.88 13.70 24.96
C VAL A 448 44.61 14.65 23.99
N GLY A 449 44.59 14.32 22.71
CA GLY A 449 45.01 15.21 21.64
C GLY A 449 43.87 16.08 21.10
N ALA A 450 44.18 17.35 20.84
CA ALA A 450 43.32 18.32 20.14
C ALA A 450 44.10 18.90 18.97
N LEU A 451 43.81 18.43 17.74
CA LEU A 451 44.74 18.60 16.62
C LEU A 451 44.81 20.03 16.06
N GLN A 452 43.79 20.85 16.29
CA GLN A 452 43.64 22.22 15.81
C GLN A 452 43.64 23.24 16.97
N ALA A 453 44.13 22.87 18.15
CA ALA A 453 44.07 23.76 19.31
C ALA A 453 45.06 24.94 19.19
N ASP A 454 44.57 26.16 19.42
CA ASP A 454 45.30 27.42 19.35
C ASP A 454 46.19 27.59 20.59
N ARG A 455 47.52 27.68 20.43
CA ARG A 455 48.45 27.81 21.56
C ARG A 455 49.39 29.00 21.37
N SER A 456 49.38 29.85 22.40
CA SER A 456 50.06 31.16 22.41
C SER A 456 49.40 32.15 21.43
N ALA A 457 50.09 32.55 20.35
CA ALA A 457 49.64 33.56 19.39
C ALA A 457 49.74 33.05 17.95
N VAL A 458 49.49 31.75 17.77
CA VAL A 458 49.49 31.05 16.48
C VAL A 458 48.30 30.11 16.49
N ASP A 459 47.49 30.19 15.44
CA ASP A 459 46.27 29.41 15.27
C ASP A 459 46.60 27.96 14.83
N ASP A 460 45.69 27.00 15.05
CA ASP A 460 45.79 25.60 14.56
C ASP A 460 47.05 24.82 15.02
N THR A 461 47.76 25.27 16.07
CA THR A 461 49.05 24.67 16.49
C THR A 461 48.97 23.24 17.02
N GLY A 462 47.79 22.82 17.48
CA GLY A 462 47.56 21.57 18.18
C GLY A 462 47.98 21.60 19.66
N ALA A 463 47.34 20.75 20.46
CA ALA A 463 47.66 20.58 21.87
C ALA A 463 47.51 19.11 22.31
N VAL A 464 48.22 18.76 23.37
CA VAL A 464 48.03 17.52 24.13
C VAL A 464 47.76 17.90 25.58
N TYR A 465 46.72 17.30 26.16
CA TYR A 465 46.26 17.50 27.52
C TYR A 465 46.47 16.20 28.32
N LEU A 466 46.86 16.32 29.59
CA LEU A 466 46.95 15.20 30.55
C LEU A 466 45.96 15.46 31.69
N TYR A 467 44.92 14.64 31.77
CA TYR A 467 43.93 14.63 32.85
C TYR A 467 44.31 13.52 33.82
N LEU A 468 44.62 13.85 35.08
CA LEU A 468 45.15 12.88 36.05
C LEU A 468 44.05 11.97 36.61
N GLY A 469 44.39 10.72 36.89
CA GLY A 469 43.49 9.74 37.50
C GLY A 469 43.04 10.11 38.90
N LEU A 470 41.91 9.53 39.33
CA LEU A 470 41.32 9.71 40.66
C LEU A 470 40.95 8.34 41.28
N GLU A 471 40.79 8.31 42.60
CA GLU A 471 40.42 7.11 43.37
C GLU A 471 39.05 6.50 42.98
N ASN A 472 38.19 7.27 42.32
CA ASN A 472 36.92 6.79 41.76
C ASN A 472 37.01 6.33 40.29
N GLY A 473 38.23 6.14 39.76
CA GLY A 473 38.49 5.68 38.39
C GLY A 473 38.20 6.68 37.28
N LEU A 474 37.67 7.86 37.61
CA LEU A 474 37.52 8.99 36.70
C LEU A 474 38.79 9.85 36.70
N VAL A 475 38.81 10.94 35.92
CA VAL A 475 39.95 11.88 35.88
C VAL A 475 39.58 13.27 36.40
N ASP A 476 40.54 14.02 36.94
CA ASP A 476 40.35 15.45 37.26
C ASP A 476 40.06 16.20 35.95
N PRO A 477 38.90 16.89 35.80
CA PRO A 477 38.58 17.67 34.60
C PRO A 477 39.49 18.89 34.38
N SER A 478 40.44 19.16 35.30
CA SER A 478 41.45 20.21 35.24
C SER A 478 42.76 19.65 34.64
N PRO A 479 43.00 19.77 33.31
CA PRO A 479 44.15 19.13 32.69
C PRO A 479 45.46 19.79 33.15
N THR A 480 46.43 18.96 33.54
CA THR A 480 47.78 19.39 33.90
C THR A 480 48.47 20.03 32.68
N PRO A 481 48.94 21.29 32.78
CA PRO A 481 49.51 21.97 31.63
C PRO A 481 50.92 21.46 31.32
N GLN A 482 51.03 20.75 30.19
CA GLN A 482 52.26 20.40 29.46
C GLN A 482 53.22 19.40 30.13
N LEU A 483 53.36 18.24 29.48
CA LEU A 483 54.71 17.72 29.26
C LEU A 483 55.47 18.77 28.41
N PRO A 484 56.65 19.25 28.82
CA PRO A 484 57.45 20.10 27.95
C PRO A 484 57.83 19.33 26.67
N PRO A 485 58.00 20.00 25.51
CA PRO A 485 58.57 19.34 24.35
C PRO A 485 59.91 18.70 24.75
N PRO A 486 60.22 17.48 24.29
CA PRO A 486 61.40 16.75 24.73
C PRO A 486 62.64 17.63 24.51
N LEU A 487 63.37 17.87 25.60
CA LEU A 487 64.61 18.65 25.56
C LEU A 487 65.47 18.12 24.41
N ALA A 488 65.86 19.02 23.50
CA ALA A 488 66.62 18.65 22.32
C ALA A 488 67.81 17.76 22.73
N PRO A 489 68.03 16.62 22.05
CA PRO A 489 69.00 15.62 22.49
C PRO A 489 70.35 16.30 22.74
N PRO A 490 71.01 16.00 23.88
CA PRO A 490 72.15 16.77 24.34
C PRO A 490 73.18 16.88 23.23
N SER A 491 73.54 18.12 22.87
CA SER A 491 74.34 18.41 21.70
C SER A 491 75.62 17.57 21.72
N SER A 492 75.77 16.73 20.70
CA SER A 492 76.87 15.78 20.61
C SER A 492 78.19 16.53 20.76
N PRO A 493 79.12 16.06 21.63
CA PRO A 493 80.32 16.82 21.94
C PRO A 493 81.13 17.03 20.66
N SER A 494 81.35 18.30 20.31
CA SER A 494 81.93 18.71 19.04
C SER A 494 83.27 18.01 18.79
N LEU A 495 83.27 17.05 17.86
CA LEU A 495 84.50 16.43 17.40
C LEU A 495 85.41 17.51 16.80
N PRO A 496 86.73 17.51 17.12
CA PRO A 496 87.66 18.42 16.48
C PRO A 496 87.68 18.16 14.96
N PRO A 497 87.85 19.19 14.12
CA PRO A 497 87.77 19.04 12.68
C PRO A 497 88.83 18.05 12.17
N PRO A 498 88.48 17.11 11.27
CA PRO A 498 89.42 16.13 10.76
C PRO A 498 90.54 16.79 9.95
N SER A 499 91.75 16.25 10.07
CA SER A 499 92.92 16.71 9.31
C SER A 499 92.69 16.56 7.80
N LEU A 500 93.07 17.59 7.02
CA LEU A 500 92.92 17.58 5.57
C LEU A 500 93.69 16.39 4.92
N PRO A 501 93.04 15.57 4.07
CA PRO A 501 93.74 14.58 3.27
C PRO A 501 94.56 15.24 2.15
N PRO A 502 95.65 14.61 1.67
CA PRO A 502 96.47 15.12 0.57
C PRO A 502 95.71 15.11 -0.77
N PRO A 503 96.07 15.99 -1.72
CA PRO A 503 95.34 16.15 -2.98
C PRO A 503 95.51 14.97 -3.95
N PRO A 504 94.49 14.65 -4.76
CA PRO A 504 94.57 13.59 -5.78
C PRO A 504 95.40 14.01 -7.01
N PRO A 505 95.91 13.04 -7.80
CA PRO A 505 96.63 13.30 -9.05
C PRO A 505 95.71 13.87 -10.16
N PRO A 506 96.28 14.54 -11.18
CA PRO A 506 95.50 15.26 -12.19
C PRO A 506 94.78 14.34 -13.20
N SER A 507 93.57 14.75 -13.58
CA SER A 507 92.74 14.08 -14.59
C SER A 507 93.29 14.20 -16.02
N PRO A 508 93.03 13.22 -16.91
CA PRO A 508 93.35 13.32 -18.34
C PRO A 508 92.49 14.38 -19.07
N PRO A 509 92.95 14.88 -20.24
CA PRO A 509 92.27 15.95 -20.98
C PRO A 509 90.93 15.51 -21.61
N PRO A 510 89.99 16.45 -21.83
CA PRO A 510 88.66 16.14 -22.36
C PRO A 510 88.65 15.83 -23.87
N PRO A 511 87.69 15.02 -24.35
CA PRO A 511 87.42 14.85 -25.78
C PRO A 511 86.83 16.12 -26.41
N SER A 512 86.97 16.24 -27.74
CA SER A 512 86.58 17.42 -28.51
C SER A 512 85.06 17.67 -28.57
N PRO A 513 84.62 18.94 -28.65
CA PRO A 513 83.19 19.28 -28.68
C PRO A 513 82.51 18.94 -30.03
N PRO A 514 81.23 18.56 -30.03
CA PRO A 514 80.42 18.49 -31.24
C PRO A 514 80.11 19.91 -31.79
N PRO A 515 79.80 20.04 -33.10
CA PRO A 515 79.53 21.34 -33.72
C PRO A 515 78.20 21.96 -33.27
N PRO A 516 78.07 23.30 -33.28
CA PRO A 516 76.86 24.00 -32.85
C PRO A 516 75.72 23.88 -33.87
N PRO A 517 74.45 23.75 -33.42
CA PRO A 517 73.27 23.88 -34.27
C PRO A 517 73.06 25.35 -34.74
N PRO A 518 72.30 25.58 -35.83
CA PRO A 518 72.14 26.91 -36.45
C PRO A 518 71.32 27.89 -35.58
N PRO A 519 71.49 29.21 -35.79
CA PRO A 519 70.86 30.25 -34.97
C PRO A 519 69.35 30.38 -35.21
N SER A 520 68.62 30.67 -34.13
CA SER A 520 67.16 30.90 -34.15
C SER A 520 66.77 32.17 -34.90
N PRO A 521 65.67 32.17 -35.68
CA PRO A 521 65.08 33.40 -36.21
C PRO A 521 64.49 34.27 -35.07
N PRO A 522 64.48 35.62 -35.20
CA PRO A 522 64.14 36.54 -34.12
C PRO A 522 62.62 36.75 -33.92
N SER A 523 62.22 36.97 -32.67
CA SER A 523 60.83 37.26 -32.26
C SER A 523 60.37 38.68 -32.62
N PRO A 524 59.20 38.87 -33.26
CA PRO A 524 58.51 40.16 -33.36
C PRO A 524 57.64 40.47 -32.12
N SER A 525 57.42 41.77 -31.87
CA SER A 525 56.71 42.31 -30.69
C SER A 525 55.17 42.34 -30.82
N PRO A 526 54.40 42.45 -29.71
CA PRO A 526 52.93 42.28 -29.71
C PRO A 526 52.12 43.57 -29.95
N PRO A 527 50.93 43.42 -30.57
CA PRO A 527 49.72 44.16 -30.19
C PRO A 527 48.43 43.31 -30.34
N PRO A 528 47.20 43.84 -30.16
CA PRO A 528 46.61 44.63 -29.06
C PRO A 528 45.39 43.87 -28.42
N PRO A 529 44.64 44.41 -27.43
CA PRO A 529 43.57 43.64 -26.76
C PRO A 529 42.26 43.49 -27.55
N SER A 530 41.51 42.43 -27.24
CA SER A 530 40.31 41.96 -27.97
C SER A 530 39.00 42.69 -27.59
N PRO A 531 38.16 43.09 -28.58
CA PRO A 531 36.75 43.43 -28.37
C PRO A 531 35.78 42.27 -28.74
N THR A 532 34.51 42.42 -28.34
CA THR A 532 33.44 41.41 -28.35
C THR A 532 32.90 41.04 -29.76
N PRO A 533 32.45 39.78 -30.00
CA PRO A 533 31.69 39.42 -31.19
C PRO A 533 30.22 39.91 -31.15
N GLN A 534 29.70 40.36 -32.30
CA GLN A 534 28.26 40.50 -32.58
C GLN A 534 27.89 39.69 -33.84
N LEU A 535 26.60 39.36 -33.98
CA LEU A 535 26.02 38.54 -35.06
C LEU A 535 25.99 39.23 -36.44
N PRO A 536 26.17 38.48 -37.54
CA PRO A 536 25.69 38.84 -38.87
C PRO A 536 24.54 37.93 -39.40
N PRO A 537 23.72 38.35 -40.38
CA PRO A 537 22.51 37.63 -40.84
C PRO A 537 22.58 37.19 -42.35
N PRO A 538 21.52 37.11 -43.19
CA PRO A 538 20.93 35.80 -43.55
C PRO A 538 20.63 35.49 -45.06
N LEU A 539 20.32 34.20 -45.31
CA LEU A 539 19.35 33.63 -46.29
C LEU A 539 19.60 33.50 -47.83
N ALA A 540 18.91 32.47 -48.38
CA ALA A 540 18.37 32.25 -49.75
C ALA A 540 19.19 31.38 -50.76
N PRO A 541 18.56 30.79 -51.82
CA PRO A 541 17.47 29.78 -51.82
C PRO A 541 17.78 28.55 -52.78
N PRO A 542 16.83 27.65 -53.18
CA PRO A 542 17.14 26.22 -53.49
C PRO A 542 16.89 25.69 -54.93
N SER A 543 17.26 24.41 -55.20
CA SER A 543 16.91 23.58 -56.39
C SER A 543 16.95 22.05 -56.08
N SER A 544 16.36 21.19 -56.95
CA SER A 544 16.22 19.71 -56.80
C SER A 544 16.55 18.92 -58.11
N PRO A 545 16.05 17.68 -58.38
CA PRO A 545 16.52 16.35 -57.93
C PRO A 545 16.97 15.39 -59.09
N SER A 546 17.34 14.12 -58.82
CA SER A 546 17.48 13.04 -59.84
C SER A 546 17.50 11.59 -59.29
N LEU A 547 17.12 10.60 -60.12
CA LEU A 547 17.09 9.12 -59.91
C LEU A 547 17.96 8.40 -60.96
N PRO A 548 18.43 7.14 -60.74
CA PRO A 548 17.88 5.94 -61.45
C PRO A 548 18.15 4.58 -60.70
N PRO A 549 18.00 3.34 -61.27
CA PRO A 549 17.10 2.79 -62.33
C PRO A 549 16.29 1.52 -61.89
N PRO A 550 15.42 0.91 -62.74
CA PRO A 550 14.60 -0.28 -62.41
C PRO A 550 14.74 -1.53 -63.33
N SER A 551 14.36 -2.72 -62.83
CA SER A 551 13.79 -3.91 -63.52
C SER A 551 13.58 -5.04 -62.47
N LEU A 552 12.44 -5.73 -62.29
CA LEU A 552 11.39 -6.39 -63.13
C LEU A 552 11.59 -7.93 -63.26
N PRO A 553 10.50 -8.74 -63.34
CA PRO A 553 10.42 -10.08 -62.71
C PRO A 553 10.45 -11.24 -63.74
N PRO A 554 10.08 -12.52 -63.42
CA PRO A 554 8.78 -12.95 -62.87
C PRO A 554 8.80 -13.38 -61.40
#